data_AF-A0A8H9KZ97-F1
#
_entry.id   AF-A0A8H9KZ97-F1
#
_cell.length_a   1.000
_cell.length_b   1.000
_cell.length_c   1.000
_cell.angle_alpha   90.00
_cell.angle_beta   90.00
_cell.angle_gamma   90.00
#
_symmetry.space_group_name_H-M   'P 1'
#
loop_
_entity.id
_entity.type
_entity.pdbx_description
1 polymer ?
#
loop_
_entity_poly.entity_id
_entity_poly.type
_entity_poly.pdbx_seq_one_letter_code
_entity_poly.pdbx_strand_id
1 'polypeptide(L)'
;MTNTSGTTGSRPVGPDVVRLQGILGVDIDLELLQLALTHRSYAYEHGGIGHNERLEFLGDSILGQAVTVKLFRSFPDLDEGDLAKRRASLVSTVALAEIARMIGLGKYLRLGKGEEQTGGRDKSSILADTVEAVIGATYLSAGPDPATELVLRLVEPLLVDPDRFGAAMDPKTSLQELASSLGLGNPSYRVTEEGPDHDKTFHATVVLQSEDISSGAGSSKKAAEMAAALQAWTKLSGRDGSPRADAGSAAASTTAGSAATSTAADGAAASTAAGSAAVSTTADDAARTA
;
A
#
# COMPACT_ATOMS: atom_id res chain seq x y z
N MET A 1 -42.98 9.50 54.80
CA MET A 1 -42.28 10.30 53.79
C MET A 1 -41.95 9.37 52.63
N THR A 2 -42.34 9.72 51.41
CA THR A 2 -42.18 8.88 50.21
C THR A 2 -40.80 9.06 49.61
N ASN A 3 -40.05 7.97 49.41
CA ASN A 3 -38.73 8.01 48.78
C ASN A 3 -38.87 7.84 47.26
N THR A 4 -38.55 8.87 46.48
CA THR A 4 -38.81 8.88 45.03
C THR A 4 -37.80 8.02 44.28
N SER A 5 -38.28 6.99 43.58
CA SER A 5 -37.43 6.13 42.74
C SER A 5 -37.09 6.84 41.43
N GLY A 6 -35.86 7.33 41.31
CA GLY A 6 -35.33 7.92 40.06
C GLY A 6 -35.01 6.85 39.03
N THR A 7 -36.01 6.42 38.25
CA THR A 7 -35.81 5.45 37.15
C THR A 7 -35.01 6.11 36.03
N THR A 8 -33.76 5.68 35.84
CA THR A 8 -32.94 6.10 34.70
C THR A 8 -33.55 5.56 33.41
N GLY A 9 -33.97 6.46 32.52
CA GLY A 9 -34.61 6.11 31.25
C GLY A 9 -33.62 5.56 30.24
N SER A 10 -33.23 4.29 30.38
CA SER A 10 -32.50 3.56 29.34
C SER A 10 -33.36 3.48 28.08
N ARG A 11 -33.01 4.32 27.09
CA ARG A 11 -33.65 4.32 25.78
C ARG A 11 -33.19 3.07 25.03
N PRO A 12 -34.10 2.24 24.48
CA PRO A 12 -33.74 0.93 23.95
C PRO A 12 -32.67 1.08 22.86
N VAL A 13 -31.54 0.38 23.05
CA VAL A 13 -30.41 0.38 22.12
C VAL A 13 -30.89 -0.19 20.78
N GLY A 14 -30.62 0.55 19.70
CA GLY A 14 -31.17 0.23 18.38
C GLY A 14 -30.69 -1.13 17.84
N PRO A 15 -31.53 -1.82 17.04
CA PRO A 15 -31.18 -3.13 16.46
C PRO A 15 -29.89 -3.09 15.62
N ASP A 16 -29.53 -1.92 15.10
CA ASP A 16 -28.31 -1.65 14.37
C ASP A 16 -27.02 -1.89 15.18
N VAL A 17 -27.01 -1.63 16.49
CA VAL A 17 -25.81 -1.82 17.34
C VAL A 17 -25.56 -3.31 17.59
N VAL A 18 -26.61 -4.10 17.82
CA VAL A 18 -26.53 -5.57 17.89
C VAL A 18 -26.04 -6.14 16.56
N ARG A 19 -26.54 -5.60 15.44
CA ARG A 19 -26.07 -5.98 14.10
C ARG A 19 -24.59 -5.64 13.87
N LEU A 20 -24.09 -4.50 14.38
CA LEU A 20 -22.67 -4.17 14.28
C LEU A 20 -21.80 -5.14 15.08
N GLN A 21 -22.15 -5.47 16.32
CA GLN A 21 -21.41 -6.48 17.12
C GLN A 21 -21.37 -7.83 16.41
N GLY A 22 -22.47 -8.27 15.79
CA GLY A 22 -22.51 -9.47 14.96
C GLY A 22 -21.62 -9.43 13.71
N ILE A 23 -21.32 -8.25 13.16
CA ILE A 23 -20.35 -8.06 12.06
C ILE A 23 -18.92 -8.02 12.60
N LEU A 24 -18.70 -7.38 13.75
CA LEU A 24 -17.39 -7.33 14.42
C LEU A 24 -17.00 -8.68 15.03
N GLY A 25 -17.95 -9.58 15.28
CA GLY A 25 -17.70 -10.91 15.85
C GLY A 25 -17.18 -10.86 17.29
N VAL A 26 -17.57 -9.84 18.05
CA VAL A 26 -17.20 -9.65 19.47
C VAL A 26 -18.26 -8.80 20.16
N ASP A 27 -18.61 -9.17 21.39
CA ASP A 27 -19.50 -8.39 22.25
C ASP A 27 -18.72 -7.22 22.89
N ILE A 28 -19.28 -6.02 22.80
CA ILE A 28 -18.67 -4.76 23.27
C ILE A 28 -19.73 -4.02 24.08
N ASP A 29 -19.35 -3.48 25.24
CA ASP A 29 -20.21 -2.63 26.05
C ASP A 29 -20.86 -1.53 25.19
N LEU A 30 -22.16 -1.35 25.43
CA LEU A 30 -23.02 -0.55 24.55
C LEU A 30 -22.76 0.95 24.72
N GLU A 31 -22.17 1.41 25.83
CA GLU A 31 -21.74 2.79 26.01
C GLU A 31 -20.37 3.03 25.34
N LEU A 32 -19.41 2.11 25.51
CA LEU A 32 -18.11 2.14 24.80
C LEU A 32 -18.26 2.08 23.27
N LEU A 33 -19.12 1.21 22.75
CA LEU A 33 -19.37 1.12 21.31
C LEU A 33 -20.11 2.37 20.77
N GLN A 34 -21.03 2.94 21.54
CA GLN A 34 -21.63 4.24 21.18
C GLN A 34 -20.61 5.38 21.20
N LEU A 35 -19.67 5.38 22.16
CA LEU A 35 -18.59 6.38 22.23
C LEU A 35 -17.65 6.26 21.02
N ALA A 36 -17.25 5.04 20.64
CA ALA A 36 -16.43 4.78 19.45
C ALA A 36 -17.07 5.28 18.14
N LEU A 37 -18.41 5.15 18.02
CA LEU A 37 -19.18 5.61 16.87
C LEU A 37 -19.52 7.12 16.91
N THR A 38 -19.10 7.86 17.95
CA THR A 38 -19.43 9.29 18.12
C THR A 38 -18.28 10.18 17.68
N HIS A 39 -18.38 10.72 16.46
CA HIS A 39 -17.43 11.71 15.95
C HIS A 39 -17.60 13.05 16.67
N ARG A 40 -16.50 13.80 16.83
CA ARG A 40 -16.47 15.11 17.51
C ARG A 40 -17.52 16.12 17.03
N SER A 41 -17.87 16.13 15.74
CA SER A 41 -18.87 17.07 15.20
C SER A 41 -20.28 16.79 15.74
N TYR A 42 -20.63 15.52 15.98
CA TYR A 42 -21.87 15.17 16.67
C TYR A 42 -21.81 15.59 18.14
N ALA A 43 -20.69 15.33 18.80
CA ALA A 43 -20.51 15.64 20.22
C ALA A 43 -20.67 17.13 20.52
N TYR A 44 -20.08 18.02 19.72
CA TYR A 44 -20.23 19.46 19.88
C TYR A 44 -21.67 19.94 19.62
N GLU A 45 -22.36 19.40 18.61
CA GLU A 45 -23.79 19.70 18.36
C GLU A 45 -24.72 19.22 19.49
N HIS A 46 -24.31 18.22 20.27
CA HIS A 46 -25.12 17.60 21.33
C HIS A 46 -24.62 17.97 22.75
N GLY A 47 -24.04 19.15 22.91
CA GLY A 47 -23.72 19.73 24.22
C GLY A 47 -22.35 19.35 24.79
N GLY A 48 -21.42 18.88 23.96
CA GLY A 48 -20.05 18.54 24.38
C GLY A 48 -19.92 17.19 25.08
N ILE A 49 -20.74 16.20 24.67
CA ILE A 49 -20.61 14.81 25.14
C ILE A 49 -19.28 14.17 24.73
N GLY A 50 -18.96 12.99 25.25
CA GLY A 50 -17.79 12.23 24.83
C GLY A 50 -17.79 11.87 23.34
N HIS A 51 -16.59 11.82 22.75
CA HIS A 51 -16.33 11.43 21.36
C HIS A 51 -15.16 10.44 21.26
N ASN A 52 -14.99 9.87 20.07
CA ASN A 52 -14.13 8.74 19.76
C ASN A 52 -12.61 8.98 19.85
N GLU A 53 -12.10 10.21 19.70
CA GLU A 53 -10.66 10.56 19.68
C GLU A 53 -9.79 9.92 20.80
N ARG A 54 -10.37 9.64 21.98
CA ARG A 54 -9.63 8.97 23.08
C ARG A 54 -9.57 7.44 22.98
N LEU A 55 -10.50 6.83 22.23
CA LEU A 55 -10.50 5.40 21.92
C LEU A 55 -9.67 5.14 20.65
N GLU A 56 -9.71 6.05 19.68
CA GLU A 56 -8.84 6.11 18.50
C GLU A 56 -7.35 6.01 18.91
N PHE A 57 -6.89 6.93 19.76
CA PHE A 57 -5.51 6.92 20.31
C PHE A 57 -5.10 5.59 20.97
N LEU A 58 -6.02 4.91 21.66
CA LEU A 58 -5.78 3.57 22.22
C LEU A 58 -5.77 2.50 21.11
N GLY A 59 -6.69 2.62 20.16
CA GLY A 59 -6.91 1.73 19.03
C GLY A 59 -5.68 1.59 18.12
N ASP A 60 -5.07 2.71 17.70
CA ASP A 60 -3.82 2.72 16.92
C ASP A 60 -2.72 1.89 17.61
N SER A 61 -2.52 2.08 18.91
CA SER A 61 -1.50 1.34 19.65
C SER A 61 -1.75 -0.18 19.65
N ILE A 62 -3.01 -0.62 19.82
CA ILE A 62 -3.39 -2.05 19.79
C ILE A 62 -3.31 -2.62 18.36
N LEU A 63 -3.80 -1.87 17.38
CA LEU A 63 -3.72 -2.19 15.95
C LEU A 63 -2.26 -2.38 15.51
N GLY A 64 -1.42 -1.39 15.78
CA GLY A 64 0.00 -1.38 15.46
C GLY A 64 0.74 -2.54 16.12
N GLN A 65 0.46 -2.85 17.39
CA GLN A 65 1.03 -4.01 18.08
C GLN A 65 0.62 -5.33 17.43
N ALA A 66 -0.68 -5.57 17.25
CA ALA A 66 -1.21 -6.84 16.73
C ALA A 66 -0.74 -7.10 15.28
N VAL A 67 -0.74 -6.08 14.42
CA VAL A 67 -0.21 -6.16 13.05
C VAL A 67 1.29 -6.42 13.05
N THR A 68 2.08 -5.74 13.90
CA THR A 68 3.53 -5.99 14.02
C THR A 68 3.82 -7.45 14.41
N VAL A 69 3.08 -8.00 15.38
CA VAL A 69 3.24 -9.39 15.83
C VAL A 69 2.81 -10.40 14.76
N LYS A 70 1.73 -10.15 14.01
CA LYS A 70 1.31 -11.00 12.88
C LYS A 70 2.36 -10.99 11.78
N LEU A 71 2.87 -9.83 11.39
CA LEU A 71 3.89 -9.71 10.33
C LEU A 71 5.19 -10.44 10.71
N PHE A 72 5.75 -10.16 11.89
CA PHE A 72 6.99 -10.79 12.37
C PHE A 72 6.89 -12.33 12.43
N ARG A 73 5.71 -12.88 12.79
CA ARG A 73 5.48 -14.34 12.83
C ARG A 73 5.17 -14.96 11.47
N SER A 74 4.62 -14.20 10.52
CA SER A 74 4.18 -14.72 9.22
C SER A 74 5.25 -14.59 8.13
N PHE A 75 6.20 -13.69 8.30
CA PHE A 75 7.25 -13.39 7.32
C PHE A 75 8.65 -13.33 8.00
N PRO A 76 9.17 -14.46 8.52
CA PRO A 76 10.44 -14.50 9.25
C PRO A 76 11.67 -14.18 8.39
N ASP A 77 11.54 -14.29 7.06
CA ASP A 77 12.61 -14.04 6.08
C ASP A 77 12.69 -12.59 5.59
N LEU A 78 11.82 -11.69 6.07
CA LEU A 78 11.84 -10.26 5.73
C LEU A 78 12.65 -9.43 6.73
N ASP A 79 13.30 -8.38 6.24
CA ASP A 79 14.01 -7.42 7.09
C ASP A 79 13.07 -6.40 7.77
N GLU A 80 13.64 -5.60 8.68
CA GLU A 80 12.92 -4.54 9.39
C GLU A 80 12.26 -3.52 8.44
N GLY A 81 12.91 -3.20 7.33
CA GLY A 81 12.43 -2.23 6.34
C GLY A 81 11.16 -2.71 5.66
N ASP A 82 11.16 -3.93 5.13
CA ASP A 82 9.99 -4.51 4.47
C ASP A 82 8.88 -4.87 5.47
N LEU A 83 9.20 -5.31 6.69
CA LEU A 83 8.22 -5.46 7.76
C LEU A 83 7.56 -4.11 8.12
N ALA A 84 8.34 -3.02 8.20
CA ALA A 84 7.83 -1.68 8.47
C ALA A 84 6.96 -1.14 7.31
N LYS A 85 7.38 -1.34 6.05
CA LYS A 85 6.56 -1.03 4.85
C LYS A 85 5.22 -1.79 4.89
N ARG A 86 5.26 -3.11 5.13
CA ARG A 86 4.06 -3.96 5.23
C ARG A 86 3.12 -3.49 6.33
N ARG A 87 3.64 -3.15 7.52
CA ARG A 87 2.84 -2.57 8.60
C ARG A 87 2.17 -1.28 8.15
N ALA A 88 2.92 -0.34 7.56
CA ALA A 88 2.38 0.93 7.10
C ALA A 88 1.27 0.76 6.04
N SER A 89 1.38 -0.22 5.13
CA SER A 89 0.34 -0.51 4.13
C SER A 89 -0.97 -1.08 4.73
N LEU A 90 -0.90 -1.65 5.93
CA LEU A 90 -2.04 -2.28 6.63
C LEU A 90 -2.70 -1.37 7.68
N VAL A 91 -1.93 -0.50 8.34
CA VAL A 91 -2.44 0.44 9.37
C VAL A 91 -2.67 1.86 8.84
N SER A 92 -2.54 2.08 7.52
CA SER A 92 -2.81 3.40 6.92
C SER A 92 -4.30 3.76 6.95
N THR A 93 -4.59 5.06 6.98
CA THR A 93 -5.95 5.63 6.81
C THR A 93 -6.68 5.07 5.59
N VAL A 94 -5.96 4.74 4.51
CA VAL A 94 -6.55 4.12 3.30
C VAL A 94 -7.03 2.69 3.61
N ALA A 95 -6.17 1.87 4.22
CA ALA A 95 -6.47 0.49 4.62
C ALA A 95 -7.61 0.40 5.64
N LEU A 96 -7.60 1.27 6.66
CA LEU A 96 -8.62 1.27 7.70
C LEU A 96 -9.97 1.80 7.16
N ALA A 97 -9.97 2.79 6.26
CA ALA A 97 -11.18 3.22 5.58
C ALA A 97 -11.74 2.19 4.60
N GLU A 98 -10.88 1.37 4.00
CA GLU A 98 -11.27 0.23 3.17
C GLU A 98 -11.95 -0.86 4.01
N ILE A 99 -11.33 -1.26 5.14
CA ILE A 99 -11.94 -2.15 6.15
C ILE A 99 -13.29 -1.61 6.63
N ALA A 100 -13.36 -0.32 6.97
CA ALA A 100 -14.58 0.34 7.40
C ALA A 100 -15.68 0.27 6.33
N ARG A 101 -15.34 0.37 5.04
CA ARG A 101 -16.30 0.20 3.94
C ARG A 101 -16.71 -1.26 3.74
N MET A 102 -15.79 -2.22 3.86
CA MET A 102 -16.09 -3.66 3.78
C MET A 102 -17.12 -4.11 4.83
N ILE A 103 -16.99 -3.66 6.08
CA ILE A 103 -17.99 -3.94 7.15
C ILE A 103 -19.19 -2.98 7.11
N GLY A 104 -19.14 -1.96 6.24
CA GLY A 104 -20.13 -0.90 6.12
C GLY A 104 -20.30 -0.08 7.40
N LEU A 105 -19.20 0.25 8.08
CA LEU A 105 -19.17 0.97 9.37
C LEU A 105 -19.83 2.36 9.28
N GLY A 106 -19.66 3.05 8.14
CA GLY A 106 -20.12 4.42 7.93
C GLY A 106 -21.61 4.66 8.20
N LYS A 107 -22.46 3.63 8.08
CA LYS A 107 -23.91 3.71 8.39
C LYS A 107 -24.23 3.80 9.89
N TYR A 108 -23.30 3.42 10.76
CA TYR A 108 -23.45 3.46 12.22
C TYR A 108 -22.90 4.74 12.86
N LEU A 109 -22.15 5.56 12.10
CA LEU A 109 -21.55 6.80 12.60
C LEU A 109 -22.60 7.82 13.09
N ARG A 110 -22.30 8.45 14.22
CA ARG A 110 -23.01 9.63 14.72
C ARG A 110 -22.20 10.86 14.31
N LEU A 111 -22.71 11.60 13.33
CA LEU A 111 -22.09 12.78 12.73
C LEU A 111 -22.93 14.04 13.01
N GLY A 112 -22.29 15.19 13.18
CA GLY A 112 -22.98 16.48 13.18
C GLY A 112 -23.58 16.79 11.80
N LYS A 113 -24.63 17.61 11.74
CA LYS A 113 -25.38 17.91 10.51
C LYS A 113 -24.50 18.46 9.38
N GLY A 114 -23.50 19.29 9.69
CA GLY A 114 -22.56 19.81 8.68
C GLY A 114 -21.58 18.75 8.16
N GLU A 115 -21.22 17.79 9.00
CA GLU A 115 -20.35 16.66 8.64
C GLU A 115 -21.10 15.66 7.76
N GLU A 116 -22.33 15.33 8.14
CA GLU A 116 -23.27 14.52 7.37
C GLU A 116 -23.49 15.12 5.96
N GLN A 117 -23.80 16.42 5.87
CA GLN A 117 -24.04 17.12 4.60
C GLN A 117 -22.81 17.18 3.68
N THR A 118 -21.60 17.06 4.23
CA THR A 118 -20.36 17.04 3.45
C THR A 118 -19.84 15.62 3.18
N GLY A 119 -20.71 14.60 3.27
CA GLY A 119 -20.37 13.21 2.95
C GLY A 119 -19.53 12.51 4.00
N GLY A 120 -19.57 12.97 5.27
CA GLY A 120 -18.72 12.48 6.36
C GLY A 120 -18.73 10.96 6.58
N ARG A 121 -19.79 10.25 6.17
CA ARG A 121 -19.88 8.79 6.26
C ARG A 121 -18.91 8.02 5.38
N ASP A 122 -18.42 8.65 4.30
CA ASP A 122 -17.49 8.03 3.34
C ASP A 122 -16.08 8.66 3.39
N LYS A 123 -15.85 9.67 4.23
CA LYS A 123 -14.53 10.30 4.40
C LYS A 123 -13.54 9.32 5.03
N SER A 124 -12.40 9.11 4.37
CA SER A 124 -11.43 8.09 4.78
C SER A 124 -10.81 8.31 6.16
N SER A 125 -10.63 9.56 6.63
CA SER A 125 -10.20 9.81 8.00
C SER A 125 -11.24 9.29 8.99
N ILE A 126 -12.44 9.89 9.03
CA ILE A 126 -13.52 9.53 9.96
C ILE A 126 -13.78 8.02 10.00
N LEU A 127 -13.70 7.34 8.85
CA LEU A 127 -13.81 5.88 8.76
C LEU A 127 -12.65 5.12 9.43
N ALA A 128 -11.40 5.54 9.21
CA ALA A 128 -10.21 4.97 9.86
C ALA A 128 -10.19 5.25 11.37
N ASP A 129 -10.36 6.51 11.76
CA ASP A 129 -10.41 7.00 13.15
C ASP A 129 -11.45 6.20 13.97
N THR A 130 -12.58 5.83 13.33
CA THR A 130 -13.64 5.01 13.94
C THR A 130 -13.28 3.51 14.02
N VAL A 131 -12.54 2.95 13.06
CA VAL A 131 -12.05 1.56 13.17
C VAL A 131 -11.10 1.43 14.36
N GLU A 132 -10.17 2.38 14.52
CA GLU A 132 -9.29 2.45 15.69
C GLU A 132 -10.11 2.61 16.97
N ALA A 133 -11.07 3.54 17.01
CA ALA A 133 -11.93 3.71 18.17
C ALA A 133 -12.76 2.45 18.55
N VAL A 134 -13.18 1.64 17.58
CA VAL A 134 -13.85 0.35 17.82
C VAL A 134 -12.85 -0.69 18.37
N ILE A 135 -11.61 -0.71 17.89
CA ILE A 135 -10.54 -1.55 18.47
C ILE A 135 -10.25 -1.14 19.92
N GLY A 136 -10.15 0.17 20.20
CA GLY A 136 -9.99 0.70 21.55
C GLY A 136 -11.15 0.37 22.49
N ALA A 137 -12.40 0.48 22.00
CA ALA A 137 -13.59 0.05 22.75
C ALA A 137 -13.58 -1.46 23.03
N THR A 138 -13.18 -2.28 22.06
CA THR A 138 -13.06 -3.74 22.21
C THR A 138 -12.01 -4.08 23.26
N TYR A 139 -10.85 -3.42 23.25
CA TYR A 139 -9.79 -3.62 24.24
C TYR A 139 -10.25 -3.31 25.67
N LEU A 140 -11.00 -2.22 25.87
CA LEU A 140 -11.53 -1.84 27.18
C LEU A 140 -12.71 -2.71 27.64
N SER A 141 -13.50 -3.26 26.71
CA SER A 141 -14.70 -4.06 27.03
C SER A 141 -14.44 -5.56 27.16
N ALA A 142 -13.62 -6.13 26.28
CA ALA A 142 -13.41 -7.57 26.14
C ALA A 142 -11.96 -7.99 26.45
N GLY A 143 -11.04 -7.04 26.58
CA GLY A 143 -9.65 -7.28 26.94
C GLY A 143 -8.69 -7.43 25.74
N PRO A 144 -7.41 -7.74 26.02
CA PRO A 144 -6.34 -7.72 25.02
C PRO A 144 -6.50 -8.78 23.93
N ASP A 145 -6.91 -10.01 24.29
CA ASP A 145 -6.94 -11.12 23.35
C ASP A 145 -8.10 -10.97 22.33
N PRO A 146 -9.36 -10.68 22.72
CA PRO A 146 -10.44 -10.45 21.75
C PRO A 146 -10.22 -9.19 20.89
N ALA A 147 -9.56 -8.16 21.42
CA ALA A 147 -9.16 -7.00 20.62
C ALA A 147 -8.09 -7.34 19.59
N THR A 148 -7.11 -8.18 19.95
CA THR A 148 -6.11 -8.71 19.02
C THR A 148 -6.78 -9.57 17.94
N GLU A 149 -7.68 -10.48 18.31
CA GLU A 149 -8.44 -11.30 17.37
C GLU A 149 -9.32 -10.46 16.44
N LEU A 150 -9.94 -9.37 16.93
CA LEU A 150 -10.66 -8.42 16.10
C LEU A 150 -9.74 -7.76 15.08
N VAL A 151 -8.59 -7.21 15.50
CA VAL A 151 -7.62 -6.59 14.58
C VAL A 151 -7.20 -7.57 13.51
N LEU A 152 -6.82 -8.79 13.87
CA LEU A 152 -6.39 -9.79 12.89
C LEU A 152 -7.51 -10.14 11.91
N ARG A 153 -8.76 -10.34 12.37
CA ARG A 153 -9.90 -10.61 11.47
C ARG A 153 -10.27 -9.44 10.55
N LEU A 154 -10.10 -8.19 11.01
CA LEU A 154 -10.32 -7.00 10.19
C LEU A 154 -9.22 -6.80 9.14
N VAL A 155 -7.96 -7.12 9.48
CA VAL A 155 -6.79 -6.92 8.62
C VAL A 155 -6.54 -8.09 7.67
N GLU A 156 -6.96 -9.32 7.99
CA GLU A 156 -6.69 -10.53 7.19
C GLU A 156 -7.05 -10.38 5.69
N PRO A 157 -8.19 -9.78 5.28
CA PRO A 157 -8.51 -9.58 3.86
C PRO A 157 -7.46 -8.75 3.11
N LEU A 158 -6.85 -7.77 3.78
CA LEU A 158 -5.76 -6.96 3.23
C LEU A 158 -4.41 -7.67 3.32
N LEU A 159 -4.26 -8.63 4.25
CA LEU A 159 -3.04 -9.39 4.46
C LEU A 159 -2.86 -10.53 3.43
N VAL A 160 -3.96 -11.10 2.94
CA VAL A 160 -3.95 -12.20 1.95
C VAL A 160 -4.10 -11.72 0.50
N ASP A 161 -4.36 -10.42 0.30
CA ASP A 161 -4.41 -9.79 -1.02
C ASP A 161 -3.00 -9.83 -1.68
N PRO A 162 -2.84 -10.57 -2.81
CA PRO A 162 -1.54 -10.74 -3.46
C PRO A 162 -1.07 -9.48 -4.19
N ASP A 163 -1.98 -8.55 -4.51
CA ASP A 163 -1.65 -7.28 -5.15
C ASP A 163 -1.32 -6.20 -4.10
N ARG A 164 -1.65 -6.42 -2.81
CA ARG A 164 -1.23 -5.55 -1.68
C ARG A 164 0.28 -5.52 -1.47
N PHE A 165 0.99 -6.62 -1.75
CA PHE A 165 2.38 -6.81 -1.32
C PHE A 165 3.31 -7.17 -2.48
N GLY A 166 4.04 -6.16 -2.95
CA GLY A 166 5.00 -6.27 -4.03
C GLY A 166 5.11 -4.94 -4.74
N ALA A 167 5.21 -4.97 -6.07
CA ALA A 167 5.38 -3.77 -6.88
C ALA A 167 4.22 -2.76 -6.83
N ALA A 168 3.02 -3.10 -6.31
CA ALA A 168 2.00 -2.07 -6.06
C ALA A 168 2.33 -1.19 -4.84
N MET A 169 3.07 -1.74 -3.87
CA MET A 169 3.38 -1.10 -2.58
C MET A 169 4.75 -0.41 -2.60
N ASP A 170 5.75 -1.00 -3.27
CA ASP A 170 7.02 -0.32 -3.57
C ASP A 170 7.41 -0.50 -5.06
N PRO A 171 6.67 0.13 -5.99
CA PRO A 171 6.89 -0.01 -7.43
C PRO A 171 8.28 0.42 -7.87
N LYS A 172 8.87 1.42 -7.20
CA LYS A 172 10.17 1.96 -7.56
C LYS A 172 11.30 1.00 -7.20
N THR A 173 11.30 0.46 -5.98
CA THR A 173 12.31 -0.52 -5.57
C THR A 173 12.14 -1.82 -6.34
N SER A 174 10.91 -2.35 -6.46
CA SER A 174 10.66 -3.57 -7.25
C SER A 174 11.02 -3.40 -8.74
N LEU A 175 10.82 -2.22 -9.34
CA LEU A 175 11.28 -1.93 -10.70
C LEU A 175 12.81 -1.84 -10.78
N GLN A 176 13.48 -1.23 -9.80
CA GLN A 176 14.94 -1.13 -9.79
C GLN A 176 15.60 -2.50 -9.63
N GLU A 177 15.07 -3.36 -8.77
CA GLU A 177 15.49 -4.77 -8.62
C GLU A 177 15.27 -5.55 -9.92
N LEU A 178 14.07 -5.47 -10.50
CA LEU A 178 13.74 -6.16 -11.75
C LEU A 178 14.63 -5.68 -12.91
N ALA A 179 14.79 -4.37 -13.09
CA ALA A 179 15.63 -3.79 -14.13
C ALA A 179 17.12 -4.16 -13.94
N SER A 180 17.61 -4.25 -12.69
CA SER A 180 18.95 -4.76 -12.39
C SER A 180 19.09 -6.24 -12.78
N SER A 181 18.11 -7.07 -12.42
CA SER A 181 18.11 -8.51 -12.74
C SER A 181 18.03 -8.81 -14.25
N LEU A 182 17.41 -7.91 -15.02
CA LEU A 182 17.30 -7.97 -16.48
C LEU A 182 18.47 -7.27 -17.21
N GLY A 183 19.44 -6.69 -16.50
CA GLY A 183 20.57 -5.96 -17.10
C GLY A 183 20.20 -4.59 -17.71
N LEU A 184 18.99 -4.08 -17.44
CA LEU A 184 18.47 -2.82 -17.97
C LEU A 184 19.01 -1.57 -17.24
N GLY A 185 19.70 -1.78 -16.11
CA GLY A 185 20.28 -0.71 -15.30
C GLY A 185 19.26 0.01 -14.42
N ASN A 186 19.65 1.18 -13.89
CA ASN A 186 18.81 1.94 -12.95
C ASN A 186 17.67 2.68 -13.67
N PRO A 187 16.41 2.56 -13.22
CA PRO A 187 15.30 3.35 -13.75
C PRO A 187 15.49 4.85 -13.50
N SER A 188 15.16 5.67 -14.49
CA SER A 188 15.07 7.12 -14.37
C SER A 188 13.67 7.61 -14.73
N TYR A 189 13.31 8.82 -14.27
CA TYR A 189 11.95 9.36 -14.39
C TYR A 189 11.97 10.71 -15.09
N ARG A 190 11.18 10.87 -16.15
CA ARG A 190 10.92 12.16 -16.81
C ARG A 190 9.52 12.61 -16.43
N VAL A 191 9.38 13.75 -15.75
CA VAL A 191 8.10 14.22 -15.21
C VAL A 191 7.68 15.54 -15.86
N THR A 192 6.45 15.61 -16.34
CA THR A 192 5.76 16.83 -16.80
C THR A 192 4.55 17.12 -15.90
N GLU A 193 4.01 18.35 -16.01
CA GLU A 193 2.82 18.77 -15.26
C GLU A 193 1.90 19.62 -16.14
N GLU A 194 0.59 19.43 -15.96
CA GLU A 194 -0.48 20.15 -16.66
C GLU A 194 -1.63 20.50 -15.70
N GLY A 195 -2.56 21.35 -16.13
CA GLY A 195 -3.66 21.86 -15.31
C GLY A 195 -3.30 23.13 -14.50
N PRO A 196 -4.30 23.79 -13.89
CA PRO A 196 -4.10 24.97 -13.06
C PRO A 196 -3.48 24.59 -11.69
N ASP A 197 -2.85 25.54 -10.98
CA ASP A 197 -2.13 25.25 -9.72
C ASP A 197 -2.96 24.60 -8.60
N HIS A 198 -4.29 24.64 -8.67
CA HIS A 198 -5.22 24.00 -7.72
C HIS A 198 -5.75 22.63 -8.19
N ASP A 199 -5.44 22.20 -9.42
CA ASP A 199 -5.87 20.94 -10.03
C ASP A 199 -4.80 20.42 -11.01
N LYS A 200 -3.56 20.29 -10.51
CA LYS A 200 -2.41 19.83 -11.31
C LYS A 200 -2.41 18.32 -11.48
N THR A 201 -2.39 17.88 -12.73
CA THR A 201 -2.05 16.50 -13.11
C THR A 201 -0.58 16.43 -13.46
N PHE A 202 0.14 15.50 -12.82
CA PHE A 202 1.53 15.19 -13.13
C PHE A 202 1.57 13.92 -13.95
N HIS A 203 2.42 13.89 -14.97
CA HIS A 203 2.69 12.71 -15.80
C HIS A 203 4.16 12.33 -15.66
N ALA A 204 4.45 11.08 -15.36
CA ALA A 204 5.80 10.55 -15.27
C ALA A 204 6.02 9.45 -16.29
N THR A 205 7.16 9.46 -16.96
CA THR A 205 7.61 8.39 -17.86
C THR A 205 8.82 7.69 -17.26
N VAL A 206 8.78 6.36 -17.18
CA VAL A 206 9.94 5.53 -16.81
C VAL A 206 10.87 5.43 -18.01
N VAL A 207 12.16 5.66 -17.80
CA VAL A 207 13.20 5.55 -18.82
C VAL A 207 14.28 4.59 -18.35
N LEU A 208 14.51 3.52 -19.13
CA LEU A 208 15.58 2.53 -18.94
C LEU A 208 16.40 2.42 -20.22
N GLN A 209 17.73 2.35 -20.13
CA GLN A 209 18.65 2.34 -21.26
C GLN A 209 18.44 3.46 -22.32
N SER A 210 17.77 4.57 -21.94
CA SER A 210 17.31 5.67 -22.80
C SER A 210 16.02 5.44 -23.59
N GLU A 211 15.34 4.31 -23.40
CA GLU A 211 14.00 4.03 -23.95
C GLU A 211 12.89 4.35 -22.94
N ASP A 212 11.79 4.94 -23.42
CA ASP A 212 10.59 5.25 -22.63
C ASP A 212 9.73 3.98 -22.47
N ILE A 213 9.74 3.38 -21.27
CA ILE A 213 9.19 2.04 -21.01
C ILE A 213 7.67 2.06 -20.75
N SER A 214 7.21 3.04 -19.96
CA SER A 214 5.83 3.21 -19.51
C SER A 214 5.60 4.66 -19.08
N SER A 215 4.34 5.06 -18.93
CA SER A 215 3.98 6.33 -18.31
C SER A 215 2.81 6.18 -17.32
N GLY A 216 2.71 7.09 -16.37
CA GLY A 216 1.68 7.10 -15.33
C GLY A 216 1.36 8.51 -14.87
N ALA A 217 0.09 8.73 -14.51
CA ALA A 217 -0.43 10.03 -14.11
C ALA A 217 -0.83 10.05 -12.62
N GLY A 218 -0.87 11.23 -12.01
CA GLY A 218 -1.39 11.41 -10.66
C GLY A 218 -1.39 12.86 -10.17
N SER A 219 -2.09 13.12 -9.07
CA SER A 219 -2.20 14.44 -8.43
C SER A 219 -0.94 14.94 -7.71
N SER A 220 0.17 14.20 -7.79
CA SER A 220 1.49 14.64 -7.35
C SER A 220 2.58 13.93 -8.15
N LYS A 221 3.78 14.53 -8.23
CA LYS A 221 4.95 13.92 -8.90
C LYS A 221 5.23 12.51 -8.36
N LYS A 222 5.19 12.33 -7.03
CA LYS A 222 5.36 11.02 -6.39
C LYS A 222 4.29 10.02 -6.85
N ALA A 223 3.01 10.41 -6.92
CA ALA A 223 1.93 9.51 -7.36
C ALA A 223 2.11 9.09 -8.83
N ALA A 224 2.40 10.05 -9.72
CA ALA A 224 2.64 9.79 -11.14
C ALA A 224 3.84 8.83 -11.36
N GLU A 225 4.96 9.09 -10.68
CA GLU A 225 6.15 8.23 -10.77
C GLU A 225 5.92 6.81 -10.23
N MET A 226 5.12 6.66 -9.15
CA MET A 226 4.74 5.34 -8.61
C MET A 226 3.84 4.57 -9.59
N ALA A 227 2.87 5.25 -10.21
CA ALA A 227 2.01 4.65 -11.23
C ALA A 227 2.79 4.22 -12.49
N ALA A 228 3.72 5.07 -12.96
CA ALA A 228 4.58 4.75 -14.09
C ALA A 228 5.50 3.56 -13.78
N ALA A 229 6.09 3.53 -12.58
CA ALA A 229 6.96 2.45 -12.12
C ALA A 229 6.22 1.11 -12.01
N LEU A 230 4.99 1.10 -11.50
CA LEU A 230 4.14 -0.10 -11.46
C LEU A 230 3.88 -0.64 -12.87
N GLN A 231 3.51 0.21 -13.83
CA GLN A 231 3.30 -0.22 -15.22
C GLN A 231 4.58 -0.79 -15.86
N ALA A 232 5.73 -0.17 -15.64
CA ALA A 232 7.01 -0.70 -16.13
C ALA A 232 7.31 -2.08 -15.52
N TRP A 233 7.03 -2.27 -14.23
CA TRP A 233 7.25 -3.55 -13.56
C TRP A 233 6.29 -4.64 -14.08
N THR A 234 5.00 -4.36 -14.26
CA THR A 234 4.03 -5.35 -14.78
C THR A 234 4.39 -5.79 -16.21
N LYS A 235 4.81 -4.83 -17.05
CA LYS A 235 5.30 -5.04 -18.42
C LYS A 235 6.58 -5.90 -18.46
N LEU A 236 7.59 -5.56 -17.68
CA LEU A 236 8.88 -6.28 -17.65
C LEU A 236 8.79 -7.66 -16.97
N SER A 237 7.97 -7.78 -15.92
CA SER A 237 7.72 -9.06 -15.23
C SER A 237 6.92 -10.06 -16.09
N GLY A 238 6.28 -9.58 -17.18
CA GLY A 238 5.48 -10.40 -18.09
C GLY A 238 4.05 -10.66 -17.60
N ARG A 239 3.56 -9.85 -16.64
CA ARG A 239 2.19 -9.97 -16.10
C ARG A 239 1.12 -9.32 -16.99
N ASP A 240 1.52 -8.53 -17.99
CA ASP A 240 0.63 -7.92 -19.01
C ASP A 240 -0.01 -8.94 -19.99
N GLY A 241 0.26 -10.25 -19.84
CA GLY A 241 -0.34 -11.31 -20.68
C GLY A 241 0.13 -11.36 -22.15
N SER A 242 0.99 -10.42 -22.58
CA SER A 242 1.63 -10.44 -23.89
C SER A 242 2.83 -11.40 -23.91
N PRO A 243 3.10 -12.10 -25.03
CA PRO A 243 4.28 -12.96 -25.14
C PRO A 243 5.57 -12.15 -24.98
N ARG A 244 6.55 -12.70 -24.27
CA ARG A 244 7.93 -12.18 -24.31
C ARG A 244 8.46 -12.37 -25.74
N ALA A 245 8.91 -11.29 -26.35
CA ALA A 245 9.69 -11.36 -27.57
C ALA A 245 11.13 -11.77 -27.20
N ASP A 246 11.50 -13.02 -27.47
CA ASP A 246 12.82 -13.55 -27.15
C ASP A 246 13.90 -12.85 -28.00
N ALA A 247 14.56 -11.85 -27.42
CA ALA A 247 15.70 -11.16 -27.99
C ALA A 247 16.98 -12.04 -27.89
N GLY A 248 16.96 -13.21 -28.52
CA GLY A 248 18.00 -14.24 -28.37
C GLY A 248 18.26 -15.07 -29.62
N SER A 249 19.39 -14.79 -30.29
CA SER A 249 20.05 -15.62 -31.31
C SER A 249 19.34 -15.84 -32.67
N ALA A 250 19.79 -15.10 -33.69
CA ALA A 250 19.71 -15.51 -35.10
C ALA A 250 20.85 -14.89 -35.92
N ALA A 251 22.10 -15.34 -35.72
CA ALA A 251 23.25 -14.87 -36.51
C ALA A 251 23.54 -15.80 -37.71
N ALA A 252 23.50 -15.20 -38.92
CA ALA A 252 24.10 -15.66 -40.18
C ALA A 252 23.74 -17.05 -40.78
N SER A 253 23.06 -17.03 -41.94
CA SER A 253 23.51 -17.83 -43.10
C SER A 253 23.12 -17.21 -44.45
N THR A 254 24.13 -17.02 -45.29
CA THR A 254 24.17 -16.60 -46.71
C THR A 254 23.45 -17.62 -47.64
N THR A 255 22.88 -17.36 -48.82
CA THR A 255 22.92 -16.31 -49.90
C THR A 255 21.46 -16.17 -50.46
N ALA A 256 21.05 -15.54 -51.57
CA ALA A 256 21.55 -14.77 -52.74
C ALA A 256 20.34 -14.00 -53.37
N GLY A 257 20.43 -13.11 -54.36
CA GLY A 257 21.56 -12.55 -55.15
C GLY A 257 21.02 -11.69 -56.33
N SER A 258 21.90 -10.99 -57.07
CA SER A 258 21.58 -10.02 -58.15
C SER A 258 20.86 -8.71 -57.74
N ALA A 259 21.17 -7.52 -58.30
CA ALA A 259 22.25 -7.14 -59.23
C ALA A 259 22.48 -5.60 -59.27
N ALA A 260 23.58 -5.22 -59.95
CA ALA A 260 23.86 -3.93 -60.63
C ALA A 260 24.43 -2.71 -59.86
N THR A 261 25.64 -2.30 -60.31
CA THR A 261 26.19 -0.92 -60.41
C THR A 261 26.43 -0.05 -59.15
N SER A 262 27.54 0.71 -59.01
CA SER A 262 28.71 0.93 -59.88
C SER A 262 29.96 1.47 -59.13
N THR A 263 31.11 1.48 -59.83
CA THR A 263 32.26 2.44 -59.71
C THR A 263 33.06 2.59 -58.39
N ALA A 264 34.31 2.06 -58.42
CA ALA A 264 35.61 2.65 -58.00
C ALA A 264 35.74 3.46 -56.67
N ALA A 265 36.75 3.28 -55.81
CA ALA A 265 38.19 3.32 -56.11
C ALA A 265 39.12 2.82 -54.96
N ASP A 266 40.41 2.68 -55.29
CA ASP A 266 41.68 2.40 -54.55
C ASP A 266 41.84 2.47 -53.01
N GLY A 267 42.87 1.75 -52.52
CA GLY A 267 43.56 1.96 -51.22
C GLY A 267 43.23 0.92 -50.13
N ALA A 268 44.02 -0.10 -49.74
CA ALA A 268 45.46 -0.33 -49.54
C ALA A 268 45.97 -0.13 -48.09
N ALA A 269 46.73 -1.12 -47.58
CA ALA A 269 47.32 -1.27 -46.22
C ALA A 269 46.32 -1.38 -45.03
N ALA A 270 46.39 -2.27 -44.02
CA ALA A 270 47.38 -3.21 -43.43
C ALA A 270 48.11 -2.75 -42.14
N SER A 271 47.71 -3.29 -40.98
CA SER A 271 48.49 -3.52 -39.73
C SER A 271 47.61 -4.31 -38.72
N THR A 272 48.02 -5.42 -38.09
CA THR A 272 48.77 -5.56 -36.79
C THR A 272 48.29 -4.64 -35.65
N ALA A 273 48.10 -5.07 -34.39
CA ALA A 273 48.39 -6.32 -33.65
C ALA A 273 47.23 -6.63 -32.65
N ALA A 274 47.00 -7.78 -31.99
CA ALA A 274 47.80 -8.91 -31.47
C ALA A 274 48.51 -8.69 -30.10
N GLY A 275 48.03 -9.39 -29.05
CA GLY A 275 48.54 -9.40 -27.66
C GLY A 275 47.40 -9.16 -26.63
N SER A 276 46.98 -10.06 -25.72
CA SER A 276 47.69 -10.88 -24.70
C SER A 276 48.04 -10.09 -23.42
N ALA A 277 47.85 -10.55 -22.17
CA ALA A 277 47.08 -11.65 -21.52
C ALA A 277 47.24 -11.50 -19.97
N ALA A 278 46.96 -12.55 -19.18
CA ALA A 278 47.07 -12.69 -17.72
C ALA A 278 45.98 -11.94 -16.89
N VAL A 279 45.29 -12.49 -15.87
CA VAL A 279 45.42 -13.69 -14.99
C VAL A 279 46.30 -13.55 -13.74
N SER A 280 45.65 -13.37 -12.58
CA SER A 280 45.93 -14.02 -11.27
C SER A 280 44.68 -13.81 -10.38
N THR A 281 44.00 -14.76 -9.69
CA THR A 281 44.33 -15.90 -8.78
C THR A 281 44.64 -15.55 -7.31
N THR A 282 44.27 -16.50 -6.42
CA THR A 282 44.27 -16.52 -4.92
C THR A 282 43.21 -15.61 -4.24
N ALA A 283 42.40 -16.03 -3.24
CA ALA A 283 42.60 -16.91 -2.05
C ALA A 283 43.44 -16.21 -0.95
N ASP A 284 43.19 -16.31 0.37
CA ASP A 284 42.44 -17.26 1.23
C ASP A 284 41.78 -16.48 2.43
N ASP A 285 40.63 -16.87 3.00
CA ASP A 285 40.38 -17.75 4.18
C ASP A 285 40.36 -17.06 5.58
N ALA A 286 39.47 -17.57 6.46
CA ALA A 286 39.36 -17.36 7.91
C ALA A 286 39.07 -15.92 8.43
N ALA A 287 38.56 -15.70 9.65
CA ALA A 287 38.27 -16.61 10.77
C ALA A 287 37.01 -16.21 11.56
N ARG A 288 36.56 -17.10 12.47
CA ARG A 288 35.56 -16.83 13.51
C ARG A 288 36.14 -15.90 14.60
N THR A 289 35.26 -15.19 15.33
CA THR A 289 34.98 -15.36 16.79
C THR A 289 34.70 -14.03 17.50
N ALA A 290 33.44 -13.78 17.82
CA ALA A 290 32.95 -12.98 18.96
C ALA A 290 31.49 -13.38 19.24
#